data_AF-A0A090QPS3-F1
#
_entry.id   AF-A0A090QPS3-F1
#
_cell.length_a   1.000
_cell.length_b   1.000
_cell.length_c   1.000
_cell.angle_alpha   90.00
_cell.angle_beta   90.00
_cell.angle_gamma   90.00
#
_symmetry.space_group_name_H-M   'P 1'
#
loop_
_entity.id
_entity.type
_entity.pdbx_description
1 polymer ?
#
loop_
_entity_poly.entity_id
_entity_poly.type
_entity_poly.pdbx_seq_one_letter_code
_entity_poly.pdbx_strand_id
1 'polypeptide(L)'
;MFWLCVRLSVADQHIKTGMAKNVLVIGADALSHKCDPEDRSTIILFGDAAGAVVLGASEEPGIISTHLHADGHFGGLLSLAVPDHGQDFSADKWLYMAGNEVFKVAVTQLSNLVKDTLTANNMDKSELDCWCLTKRICALLKRQRRNCRCRWIKWL
;
A
#
# COMPACT_ATOMS: atom_id res chain seq x y z
N MET A 1 -2.16 5.47 4.78
CA MET A 1 -2.52 4.60 3.65
C MET A 1 -1.52 3.47 3.36
N PHE A 2 -0.19 3.66 3.42
CA PHE A 2 0.79 2.66 2.95
C PHE A 2 0.70 1.29 3.69
N TRP A 3 0.20 1.31 4.92
CA TRP A 3 0.15 0.13 5.81
C TRP A 3 -1.19 -0.61 5.83
N LEU A 4 -2.15 -0.22 4.98
CA LEU A 4 -3.51 -0.75 5.05
C LEU A 4 -3.56 -2.26 4.71
N CYS A 5 -2.84 -2.71 3.68
CA CYS A 5 -2.86 -4.12 3.26
C CYS A 5 -2.33 -5.08 4.33
N VAL A 6 -1.27 -4.68 5.05
CA VAL A 6 -0.71 -5.48 6.15
C VAL A 6 -1.74 -5.62 7.28
N ARG A 7 -2.39 -4.52 7.66
CA ARG A 7 -3.42 -4.53 8.71
C ARG A 7 -4.65 -5.34 8.31
N LEU A 8 -5.04 -5.31 7.04
CA LEU A 8 -6.13 -6.12 6.50
C LEU A 8 -5.80 -7.62 6.61
N SER A 9 -4.57 -8.05 6.30
CA SER A 9 -4.17 -9.45 6.44
C SER A 9 -4.24 -9.93 7.90
N VAL A 10 -3.77 -9.11 8.85
CA VAL A 10 -3.86 -9.45 10.28
C VAL A 10 -5.33 -9.53 10.74
N ALA A 11 -6.17 -8.59 10.32
CA ALA A 11 -7.58 -8.58 10.66
C ALA A 11 -8.32 -9.79 10.06
N ASP A 12 -8.01 -10.16 8.82
CA ASP A 12 -8.55 -11.36 8.15
C ASP A 12 -8.22 -12.64 8.95
N GLN A 13 -6.98 -12.77 9.45
CA GLN A 13 -6.59 -13.90 10.29
C GLN A 13 -7.37 -13.93 11.62
N HIS A 14 -7.59 -12.78 12.26
CA HIS A 14 -8.38 -12.72 13.49
C HIS A 14 -9.86 -13.08 13.30
N ILE A 15 -10.42 -12.79 12.13
CA ILE A 15 -11.80 -13.17 11.79
C ILE A 15 -11.87 -14.66 11.43
N LYS A 16 -10.96 -15.16 10.60
CA LYS A 16 -10.90 -16.57 10.18
C LYS A 16 -10.66 -17.54 11.35
N THR A 17 -9.89 -17.12 12.34
CA THR A 17 -9.65 -17.91 13.57
C THR A 17 -10.79 -17.80 14.59
N GLY A 18 -11.81 -16.99 14.33
CA GLY A 18 -12.94 -16.77 15.23
C GLY A 18 -12.61 -15.91 16.47
N MET A 19 -11.42 -15.32 16.55
CA MET A 19 -11.02 -14.45 17.66
C MET A 19 -11.80 -13.13 17.69
N ALA A 20 -12.23 -12.63 16.53
CA ALA A 20 -13.03 -11.42 16.43
C ALA A 20 -14.17 -11.58 15.41
N LYS A 21 -15.36 -11.07 15.73
CA LYS A 21 -16.51 -11.08 14.80
C LYS A 21 -16.52 -9.85 13.90
N ASN A 22 -16.16 -8.69 14.45
CA ASN A 22 -16.12 -7.41 13.74
C ASN A 22 -14.78 -6.73 14.04
N VAL A 23 -14.07 -6.29 13.01
CA VAL A 23 -12.77 -5.61 13.13
C VAL A 23 -12.80 -4.31 12.33
N LEU A 24 -12.47 -3.19 12.99
CA LEU A 24 -12.29 -1.90 12.35
C LEU A 24 -10.81 -1.70 12.01
N VAL A 25 -10.49 -1.64 10.73
CA VAL A 25 -9.13 -1.40 10.23
C VAL A 25 -9.02 0.05 9.79
N ILE A 26 -8.15 0.81 10.45
CA ILE A 26 -7.88 2.22 10.12
C ILE A 26 -6.44 2.33 9.60
N GLY A 27 -6.31 2.96 8.43
CA GLY A 27 -5.04 3.37 7.84
C GLY A 27 -5.01 4.88 7.70
N ALA A 28 -4.36 5.56 8.64
CA ALA A 28 -4.11 7.00 8.59
C ALA A 28 -2.60 7.24 8.47
N ASP A 29 -2.20 8.08 7.52
CA ASP A 29 -0.83 8.59 7.43
C ASP A 29 -0.92 10.12 7.34
N ALA A 30 -0.13 10.80 8.17
CA ALA A 30 0.13 12.22 8.06
C ALA A 30 1.60 12.39 7.68
N LEU A 31 1.91 12.50 6.40
CA LEU A 31 3.29 12.61 5.89
C LEU A 31 3.63 14.03 5.43
N SER A 32 2.65 14.92 5.30
CA SER A 32 2.86 16.31 4.86
C SER A 32 3.88 17.04 5.75
N HIS A 33 3.76 16.87 7.07
CA HIS A 33 4.63 17.51 8.06
C HIS A 33 6.04 16.90 8.16
N LYS A 34 6.28 15.77 7.47
CA LYS A 34 7.58 15.10 7.41
C LYS A 34 8.32 15.35 6.10
N CYS A 35 7.73 16.09 5.17
CA CYS A 35 8.38 16.52 3.95
C CYS A 35 9.10 17.85 4.17
N ASP A 36 10.31 17.97 3.63
CA ASP A 36 11.04 19.24 3.60
C ASP A 36 10.29 20.25 2.71
N PRO A 37 9.92 21.43 3.22
CA PRO A 37 9.31 22.49 2.41
C PRO A 37 10.16 22.97 1.24
N GLU A 38 11.49 22.85 1.32
CA GLU A 38 12.42 23.26 0.26
C GLU A 38 12.60 22.17 -0.81
N ASP A 39 12.39 20.89 -0.45
CA ASP A 39 12.49 19.77 -1.37
C ASP A 39 11.21 19.57 -2.20
N ARG A 40 11.21 20.16 -3.40
CA ARG A 40 10.14 19.97 -4.39
C ARG A 40 9.93 18.52 -4.81
N SER A 41 10.91 17.64 -4.61
CA SER A 41 10.81 16.24 -5.05
C SER A 41 9.92 15.40 -4.16
N THR A 42 9.78 15.73 -2.86
CA THR A 42 8.99 14.95 -1.90
C THR A 42 7.67 15.64 -1.55
N ILE A 43 7.64 16.97 -1.37
CA ILE A 43 6.45 17.71 -0.92
C ILE A 43 5.25 17.62 -1.88
N ILE A 44 5.51 17.48 -3.19
CA ILE A 44 4.43 17.37 -4.19
C ILE A 44 3.80 15.96 -4.25
N LEU A 45 4.42 14.98 -3.58
CA LEU A 45 4.09 13.56 -3.70
C LEU A 45 3.35 13.01 -2.50
N PHE A 46 3.67 13.52 -1.31
CA PHE A 46 3.07 13.07 -0.06
C PHE A 46 2.02 14.05 0.42
N GLY A 47 0.93 13.51 0.94
CA GLY A 47 -0.14 14.25 1.53
C GLY A 47 -0.78 13.42 2.63
N ASP A 48 -1.65 14.05 3.40
CA ASP A 48 -2.28 13.39 4.54
C ASP A 48 -3.57 12.72 4.10
N ALA A 49 -3.78 11.49 4.54
CA ALA A 49 -4.98 10.75 4.22
C ALA A 49 -5.28 9.70 5.29
N ALA A 50 -6.57 9.55 5.58
CA ALA A 50 -7.11 8.48 6.40
C ALA A 50 -8.16 7.69 5.63
N GLY A 51 -8.14 6.37 5.81
CA GLY A 51 -9.15 5.45 5.33
C GLY A 51 -9.49 4.43 6.39
N ALA A 52 -10.73 3.98 6.42
CA ALA A 52 -11.20 2.96 7.35
C ALA A 52 -12.06 1.91 6.61
N VAL A 53 -11.92 0.66 7.02
CA VAL A 53 -12.71 -0.47 6.53
C VAL A 53 -13.18 -1.28 7.73
N VAL A 54 -14.46 -1.66 7.73
CA VAL A 54 -15.01 -2.60 8.71
C VAL A 54 -15.08 -3.97 8.08
N LEU A 55 -14.48 -4.95 8.74
CA LEU A 55 -14.55 -6.36 8.37
C LEU A 55 -15.48 -7.07 9.35
N GLY A 56 -16.34 -7.94 8.82
CA GLY A 56 -17.23 -8.79 9.60
C GLY A 56 -17.04 -10.25 9.23
N ALA A 57 -17.26 -11.14 10.18
CA ALA A 57 -17.31 -12.57 9.93
C ALA A 57 -18.50 -12.91 9.01
N SER A 58 -18.24 -13.68 7.96
CA SER A 58 -19.23 -14.18 7.01
C SER A 58 -18.92 -15.63 6.69
N GLU A 59 -19.94 -16.41 6.32
CA GLU A 59 -19.76 -17.78 5.81
C GLU A 59 -19.23 -17.79 4.38
N GLU A 60 -19.49 -16.73 3.61
CA GLU A 60 -18.94 -16.56 2.26
C GLU A 60 -17.58 -15.85 2.28
N PRO A 61 -16.61 -16.31 1.46
CA PRO A 61 -15.29 -15.70 1.41
C PRO A 61 -15.34 -14.30 0.79
N GLY A 62 -15.14 -13.27 1.61
CA GLY A 62 -14.90 -11.91 1.14
C GLY A 62 -13.45 -11.69 0.68
N ILE A 63 -12.49 -11.95 1.57
CA ILE A 63 -11.05 -11.89 1.27
C ILE A 63 -10.57 -13.28 0.89
N ILE A 64 -10.31 -13.49 -0.41
CA ILE A 64 -9.88 -14.78 -0.97
C ILE A 64 -8.49 -15.15 -0.45
N SER A 65 -7.51 -14.26 -0.65
CA SER A 65 -6.13 -14.45 -0.23
C SER A 65 -5.43 -13.12 0.00
N THR A 66 -4.41 -13.13 0.86
CA THR A 66 -3.53 -11.99 1.08
C THR A 66 -2.08 -12.42 0.92
N HIS A 67 -1.31 -11.65 0.15
CA HIS A 67 0.11 -11.90 -0.10
C HIS A 67 0.89 -10.65 0.31
N LEU A 68 1.86 -10.82 1.21
CA LEU A 68 2.67 -9.74 1.75
C LEU A 68 4.14 -10.05 1.51
N HIS A 69 4.87 -9.06 1.00
CA HIS A 69 6.30 -9.13 0.79
C HIS A 69 6.97 -7.89 1.38
N ALA A 70 8.16 -8.07 1.94
CA ALA A 70 9.01 -7.01 2.43
C ALA A 70 10.46 -7.32 2.04
N ASP A 71 11.17 -6.31 1.53
CA ASP A 71 12.58 -6.42 1.20
C ASP A 71 13.33 -5.23 1.80
N GLY A 72 14.17 -5.52 2.79
CA GLY A 72 14.92 -4.53 3.56
C GLY A 72 16.11 -3.93 2.81
N HIS A 73 16.59 -4.54 1.73
CA HIS A 73 17.73 -4.01 0.95
C HIS A 73 17.43 -2.64 0.35
N PHE A 74 16.15 -2.32 0.12
CA PHE A 74 15.69 -1.05 -0.42
C PHE A 74 15.40 0.01 0.65
N GLY A 75 15.70 -0.25 1.93
CA GLY A 75 15.43 0.69 3.02
C GLY A 75 16.13 2.05 2.86
N GLY A 76 17.30 2.08 2.18
CA GLY A 76 18.00 3.33 1.86
C GLY A 76 17.33 4.17 0.76
N LEU A 77 16.43 3.59 -0.03
CA LEU A 77 15.76 4.29 -1.14
C LEU A 77 14.58 5.16 -0.68
N LEU A 78 13.96 4.80 0.45
CA LEU A 78 12.88 5.54 1.07
C LEU A 78 13.00 5.38 2.58
N SER A 79 13.43 6.44 3.26
CA SER A 79 13.60 6.41 4.71
C SER A 79 13.03 7.67 5.36
N LEU A 80 12.48 7.47 6.54
CA LEU A 80 12.06 8.54 7.43
C LEU A 80 12.74 8.29 8.77
N ALA A 81 13.72 9.12 9.10
CA ALA A 81 14.42 8.99 10.36
C ALA A 81 13.53 9.51 11.49
N VAL A 82 13.20 8.64 12.45
CA VAL A 82 12.47 9.02 13.65
C VAL A 82 13.51 9.49 14.70
N PRO A 83 13.28 10.62 15.40
CA PRO A 83 14.16 11.02 16.50
C PRO A 83 14.10 9.99 17.63
N ASP A 84 15.25 9.75 18.26
CA ASP A 84 15.35 8.85 19.40
C ASP A 84 14.73 9.50 20.65
N HIS A 85 14.27 8.68 21.60
CA HIS A 85 13.62 9.19 22.81
C HIS A 85 14.59 10.09 23.61
N GLY A 86 14.27 11.38 23.72
CA GLY A 86 15.05 12.35 24.50
C GLY A 86 15.99 13.26 23.69
N GLN A 87 16.05 13.10 22.36
CA GLN A 87 16.69 14.10 21.49
C GLN A 87 15.70 15.17 21.05
N ASP A 88 16.23 16.37 20.86
CA ASP A 88 15.47 17.54 20.46
C ASP A 88 14.75 17.28 19.12
N PHE A 89 13.45 17.53 19.07
CA PHE A 89 12.63 17.35 17.86
C PHE A 89 13.06 18.27 16.70
N SER A 90 14.02 19.18 16.97
CA SER A 90 14.59 20.20 16.09
C SER A 90 15.68 19.68 15.15
N ALA A 91 16.12 18.42 15.28
CA ALA A 91 16.91 17.79 14.23
C ALA A 91 15.99 17.46 13.06
N ASP A 92 15.88 18.40 12.11
CA ASP A 92 15.13 18.35 10.86
C ASP A 92 15.41 17.06 10.06
N LYS A 93 14.75 15.97 10.46
CA LYS A 93 14.82 14.66 9.81
C LYS A 93 13.65 14.55 8.86
N TRP A 94 13.84 15.14 7.69
CA TRP A 94 12.89 15.08 6.59
C TRP A 94 12.88 13.69 5.94
N LEU A 95 11.76 13.39 5.29
CA LEU A 95 11.59 12.18 4.48
C LEU A 95 12.57 12.22 3.29
N TYR A 96 13.41 11.19 3.18
CA TYR A 96 14.30 11.01 2.04
C TYR A 96 13.73 9.97 1.08
N MET A 97 13.72 10.29 -0.22
CA MET A 97 13.27 9.36 -1.26
C MET A 97 14.08 9.49 -2.56
N ALA A 98 14.69 8.39 -2.98
CA ALA A 98 15.27 8.25 -4.32
C ALA A 98 14.19 7.86 -5.34
N GLY A 99 13.40 8.85 -5.80
CA GLY A 99 12.15 8.63 -6.54
C GLY A 99 12.23 7.69 -7.76
N ASN A 100 13.30 7.78 -8.58
CA ASN A 100 13.46 6.95 -9.77
C ASN A 100 13.68 5.46 -9.45
N GLU A 101 14.50 5.17 -8.45
CA GLU A 101 14.85 3.79 -8.07
C GLU A 101 13.69 3.14 -7.31
N VAL A 102 13.07 3.85 -6.36
CA VAL A 102 11.86 3.38 -5.66
C VAL A 102 10.77 2.98 -6.65
N PHE A 103 10.59 3.77 -7.70
CA PHE A 103 9.58 3.51 -8.71
C PHE A 103 9.85 2.26 -9.55
N LYS A 104 11.10 2.05 -10.01
CA LYS A 104 11.48 0.84 -10.75
C LYS A 104 11.28 -0.43 -9.92
N VAL A 105 11.69 -0.38 -8.65
CA VAL A 105 11.51 -1.48 -7.70
C VAL A 105 10.02 -1.75 -7.49
N ALA A 106 9.23 -0.72 -7.18
CA ALA A 106 7.79 -0.85 -6.94
C ALA A 106 7.05 -1.50 -8.14
N VAL A 107 7.35 -1.09 -9.37
CA VAL A 107 6.72 -1.65 -10.58
C VAL A 107 7.06 -3.14 -10.76
N THR A 108 8.32 -3.50 -10.56
CA THR A 108 8.78 -4.89 -10.67
C THR A 108 8.11 -5.76 -9.62
N GLN A 109 8.13 -5.31 -8.35
CA GLN A 109 7.57 -6.08 -7.24
C GLN A 109 6.04 -6.25 -7.35
N LEU A 110 5.32 -5.20 -7.75
CA LEU A 110 3.87 -5.29 -7.93
C LEU A 110 3.50 -6.21 -9.10
N SER A 111 4.28 -6.20 -10.18
CA SER A 111 4.05 -7.09 -11.31
C SER A 111 4.23 -8.56 -10.92
N ASN A 112 5.19 -8.85 -10.03
CA ASN A 112 5.41 -10.19 -9.50
C ASN A 112 4.28 -10.59 -8.53
N LEU A 113 3.96 -9.72 -7.56
CA LEU A 113 2.87 -9.95 -6.59
C LEU A 113 1.53 -10.27 -7.27
N VAL A 114 1.19 -9.55 -8.34
CA VAL A 114 -0.03 -9.83 -9.13
C VAL A 114 0.01 -11.21 -9.74
N LYS A 115 1.13 -11.62 -10.35
CA LYS A 115 1.27 -12.95 -10.95
C LYS A 115 1.14 -14.02 -9.88
N ASP A 116 1.83 -13.84 -8.75
CA ASP A 116 1.81 -14.79 -7.64
C ASP A 116 0.40 -14.93 -7.07
N THR A 117 -0.34 -13.83 -6.93
CA THR A 117 -1.74 -13.83 -6.48
C THR A 117 -2.63 -14.56 -7.49
N LEU A 118 -2.49 -14.30 -8.79
CA LEU A 118 -3.28 -14.99 -9.82
C LEU A 118 -2.98 -16.49 -9.86
N THR A 119 -1.71 -16.87 -9.77
CA THR A 119 -1.28 -18.28 -9.74
C THR A 119 -1.75 -18.98 -8.46
N ALA A 120 -1.69 -18.34 -7.31
CA ALA A 120 -2.13 -18.92 -6.03
C ALA A 120 -3.64 -19.20 -5.99
N ASN A 121 -4.44 -18.38 -6.67
CA ASN A 121 -5.89 -18.57 -6.76
C ASN A 121 -6.33 -19.28 -8.05
N ASN A 122 -5.39 -19.66 -8.91
CA ASN A 122 -5.62 -20.29 -10.21
C ASN A 122 -6.63 -19.53 -11.10
N MET A 123 -6.57 -18.20 -11.06
CA MET A 123 -7.47 -17.28 -11.76
C MET A 123 -6.83 -16.68 -13.00
N ASP A 124 -7.64 -16.42 -14.04
CA ASP A 124 -7.18 -15.69 -15.22
C ASP A 124 -7.32 -14.16 -15.03
N LYS A 125 -6.48 -13.39 -15.73
CA LYS A 125 -6.52 -11.91 -15.68
C LYS A 125 -7.87 -11.32 -16.10
N SER A 126 -8.63 -12.04 -16.91
CA SER A 126 -9.95 -11.62 -17.40
C SER A 126 -11.06 -11.67 -16.34
N GLU A 127 -10.86 -12.40 -15.24
CA GLU A 127 -11.82 -12.54 -14.14
C GLU A 127 -11.70 -11.41 -13.10
N LEU A 128 -10.66 -10.57 -13.21
CA LEU A 128 -10.49 -9.42 -12.33
C LEU A 128 -11.40 -8.27 -12.76
N ASP A 129 -12.47 -8.02 -12.02
CA ASP A 129 -13.37 -6.90 -12.31
C ASP A 129 -12.76 -5.54 -12.01
N CYS A 130 -12.00 -5.43 -10.91
CA CYS A 130 -11.47 -4.15 -10.47
C CYS A 130 -10.05 -4.19 -9.92
N TRP A 131 -9.33 -3.09 -10.16
CA TRP A 131 -7.99 -2.85 -9.61
C TRP A 131 -8.04 -1.70 -8.63
N CYS A 132 -7.71 -2.00 -7.37
CA CYS A 132 -7.55 -1.00 -6.32
C CYS A 132 -6.06 -0.90 -5.96
N LEU A 133 -5.39 0.12 -6.48
CA LEU A 133 -3.95 0.35 -6.29
C LEU A 133 -3.68 1.76 -5.76
N THR A 134 -2.57 1.91 -5.05
CA THR A 134 -2.08 3.21 -4.58
C THR A 134 -1.93 4.20 -5.74
N LYS A 135 -2.36 5.45 -5.55
CA LYS A 135 -2.56 6.46 -6.61
C LYS A 135 -1.39 6.63 -7.60
N ARG A 136 -0.15 6.54 -7.11
CA ARG A 136 1.06 6.78 -7.94
C ARG A 136 1.36 5.63 -8.92
N ILE A 137 1.00 4.39 -8.57
CA ILE A 137 1.14 3.23 -9.45
C ILE A 137 -0.02 3.14 -10.46
N CYS A 138 -1.21 3.61 -10.06
CA CYS A 138 -2.41 3.63 -10.91
C CYS A 138 -2.19 4.42 -12.22
N ALA A 139 -1.29 5.42 -12.22
CA ALA A 139 -0.94 6.18 -13.42
C ALA A 139 -0.19 5.35 -14.49
N LEU A 140 0.63 4.36 -14.09
CA LEU A 140 1.39 3.52 -15.02
C LEU A 140 0.59 2.34 -15.57
N LEU A 141 -0.24 1.70 -14.76
CA LEU A 141 -1.03 0.55 -15.22
C LEU A 141 -2.13 0.96 -16.21
N LYS A 142 -2.44 2.26 -16.31
CA LYS A 142 -3.18 2.81 -17.46
C LYS A 142 -2.48 2.62 -18.80
N ARG A 143 -1.17 2.31 -18.84
CA ARG A 143 -0.43 1.94 -20.08
C ARG A 143 -0.55 0.44 -20.41
N GLN A 144 -0.79 -0.42 -19.41
CA GLN A 144 -1.16 -1.84 -19.56
C GLN A 144 -2.65 -2.03 -19.97
N ARG A 145 -3.41 -0.93 -20.07
CA ARG A 145 -4.83 -0.83 -20.49
C ARG A 145 -5.19 -1.51 -21.81
N ARG A 146 -4.24 -1.83 -22.69
CA ARG A 146 -4.57 -2.40 -24.00
C ARG A 146 -5.16 -3.81 -23.95
N ASN A 147 -4.95 -4.59 -22.88
CA ASN A 147 -5.35 -6.01 -22.83
C ASN A 147 -6.28 -6.44 -21.68
N CYS A 148 -6.62 -5.59 -20.71
CA CYS A 148 -7.46 -5.99 -19.58
C CYS A 148 -8.71 -5.11 -19.47
N ARG A 149 -9.89 -5.74 -19.42
CA ARG A 149 -11.22 -5.12 -19.43
C ARG A 149 -11.67 -4.65 -18.02
N CYS A 150 -10.74 -4.47 -17.09
CA CYS A 150 -11.00 -4.23 -15.67
C CYS A 150 -11.36 -2.75 -15.38
N ARG A 151 -12.35 -2.52 -14.51
CA ARG A 151 -12.78 -1.19 -14.01
C ARG A 151 -11.82 -0.70 -12.92
N TRP A 152 -11.33 0.52 -13.04
CA TRP A 152 -10.49 1.13 -12.01
C TRP A 152 -11.36 1.96 -11.06
N ILE A 153 -11.35 1.64 -9.76
CA ILE A 153 -11.94 2.50 -8.74
C ILE A 153 -10.91 3.59 -8.43
N LYS A 154 -11.21 4.82 -8.86
CA LYS A 154 -10.46 6.01 -8.43
C LYS A 154 -10.91 6.35 -7.01
N TRP A 155 -10.03 6.15 -6.05
CA TRP A 155 -10.13 6.86 -4.78
C TRP A 155 -9.76 8.33 -5.06
N LEU A 156 -10.69 9.25 -4.77
CA LEU A 156 -10.55 10.71 -4.96
C LEU A 156 -9.29 11.23 -4.31
#